data_AF-A0A3B9F5H8-F1
#
_entry.id   AF-A0A3B9F5H8-F1
#
_cell.length_a   1.000
_cell.length_b   1.000
_cell.length_c   1.000
_cell.angle_alpha   90.00
_cell.angle_beta   90.00
_cell.angle_gamma   90.00
#
_symmetry.space_group_name_H-M   'P 1'
#
loop_
_entity.id
_entity.type
_entity.pdbx_description
1 polymer ?
#
loop_
_entity_poly.entity_id
_entity_poly.type
_entity_poly.pdbx_seq_one_letter_code
_entity_poly.pdbx_strand_id
1 'polypeptide(L)' 'MIQVSDLNHRILFGANLYNTNLILVILNCTKLHWATLRHADFQ' A
#
# COMPACT_ATOMS: atom_id res chain seq x y z
N MET A 1 1.10 19.08 7.50
CA MET A 1 -0.18 18.50 7.02
C MET A 1 0.04 17.02 6.85
N ILE A 2 -0.64 16.18 7.64
CA ILE A 2 -0.55 14.72 7.48
C ILE A 2 -1.49 14.34 6.34
N GLN A 3 -0.99 13.71 5.27
CA GLN A 3 -1.81 13.29 4.13
C GLN A 3 -2.11 11.81 4.22
N VAL A 4 -3.40 11.48 4.28
CA VAL A 4 -3.92 10.12 4.15
C VAL A 4 -4.09 9.83 2.66
N SER A 5 -3.66 8.66 2.21
CA SER A 5 -3.86 8.21 0.83
C SER A 5 -4.92 7.11 0.80
N ASP A 6 -6.01 7.33 0.06
CA ASP A 6 -7.03 6.31 -0.15
C ASP A 6 -6.71 5.50 -1.42
N LEU A 7 -6.33 4.24 -1.22
CA LEU A 7 -6.11 3.27 -2.29
C LEU A 7 -7.15 2.15 -2.27
N ASN A 8 -8.30 2.37 -1.64
CA ASN A 8 -9.37 1.38 -1.56
C ASN A 8 -9.77 0.87 -2.95
N HIS A 9 -10.00 -0.43 -3.04
CA HIS A 9 -10.39 -1.14 -4.26
C HIS A 9 -9.40 -1.05 -5.44
N ARG A 10 -8.17 -0.58 -5.23
CA ARG A 10 -7.17 -0.49 -6.30
C ARG A 10 -6.55 -1.85 -6.62
N ILE A 11 -6.03 -1.99 -7.84
CA ILE A 11 -5.24 -3.14 -8.26
C ILE A 11 -3.77 -2.69 -8.29
N LEU A 12 -3.00 -3.18 -7.32
CA LEU A 12 -1.56 -2.95 -7.17
C LEU A 12 -0.79 -4.26 -7.41
N PHE A 13 -1.29 -5.06 -8.36
CA PHE A 13 -0.72 -6.34 -8.71
C PHE A 13 0.71 -6.19 -9.22
N GLY A 14 1.66 -6.88 -8.60
CA GLY A 14 3.09 -6.77 -8.97
C GLY A 14 3.74 -5.42 -8.64
N ALA A 15 3.06 -4.52 -7.90
CA ALA A 15 3.62 -3.22 -7.57
C ALA A 15 4.87 -3.35 -6.68
N ASN A 16 5.89 -2.55 -6.95
CA ASN A 16 7.04 -2.44 -6.06
C ASN A 16 6.76 -1.40 -4.97
N LEU A 17 6.44 -1.87 -3.77
CA LEU A 17 6.22 -1.06 -2.57
C LEU A 17 7.39 -1.25 -1.57
N TYR A 18 8.58 -1.63 -2.05
CA TYR A 18 9.76 -1.78 -1.22
C TYR A 18 10.06 -0.49 -0.45
N ASN A 19 10.23 -0.60 0.87
CA ASN A 19 10.55 0.53 1.75
C ASN A 19 9.56 1.71 1.67
N THR A 20 8.28 1.42 1.44
CA THR A 20 7.22 2.44 1.36
C THR A 20 6.52 2.60 2.71
N ASN A 21 6.29 3.84 3.15
CA ASN A 21 5.47 4.10 4.31
C ASN A 21 3.99 4.07 3.93
N LEU A 22 3.27 3.04 4.38
CA LEU A 22 1.85 2.82 4.13
C LEU A 22 1.00 2.96 5.40
N ILE A 23 1.56 3.53 6.48
CA ILE A 23 0.92 3.68 7.80
C ILE A 23 -0.42 4.42 7.73
N LEU A 24 -0.54 5.39 6.83
CA LEU A 24 -1.75 6.21 6.65
C LEU A 24 -2.45 5.92 5.33
N VAL A 25 -2.23 4.74 4.76
CA VAL A 25 -2.83 4.35 3.48
C VAL A 25 -4.01 3.43 3.74
N ILE A 26 -5.18 3.83 3.24
CA ILE A 26 -6.37 2.99 3.32
C ILE A 26 -6.32 1.99 2.15
N LEU A 27 -6.20 0.70 2.46
CA LEU A 27 -5.98 -0.38 1.49
C LEU A 27 -7.16 -1.37 1.42
N ASN A 28 -8.36 -0.99 1.86
CA ASN A 28 -9.51 -1.90 1.87
C ASN A 28 -9.81 -2.44 0.46
N CYS A 29 -9.99 -3.76 0.35
CA CYS A 29 -10.21 -4.45 -0.92
C CYS A 29 -9.14 -4.21 -2.00
N THR A 30 -7.93 -3.77 -1.63
CA THR A 30 -6.83 -3.56 -2.58
C THR A 30 -6.19 -4.89 -2.97
N LYS A 31 -5.99 -5.13 -4.26
CA LYS A 31 -5.30 -6.34 -4.75
C LYS A 31 -3.79 -6.12 -4.76
N LEU A 32 -3.10 -6.70 -3.77
CA LEU A 32 -1.63 -6.64 -3.60
C LEU A 32 -0.92 -7.94 -4.02
N HIS A 33 -1.58 -8.84 -4.73
CA HIS A 33 -0.96 -10.10 -5.17
C HIS A 33 0.32 -9.80 -5.98
N TRP A 34 1.40 -10.51 -5.65
CA TRP A 34 2.75 -10.35 -6.23
C TRP A 34 3.41 -8.98 -5.98
N ALA A 35 2.84 -8.11 -5.15
CA ALA A 35 3.50 -6.85 -4.77
C ALA A 35 4.73 -7.11 -3.89
N THR A 36 5.77 -6.30 -4.07
CA THR A 36 6.96 -6.33 -3.19
C THR A 36 6.71 -5.44 -1.99
N LEU A 37 6.48 -6.03 -0.82
CA LEU A 37 6.17 -5.31 0.44
C LEU A 37 7.31 -5.36 1.47
N ARG A 38 8.49 -5.82 1.08
CA ARG A 38 9.63 -5.92 2.01
C ARG A 38 10.00 -4.52 2.51
N HIS A 39 10.16 -4.38 3.82
CA HIS A 39 10.42 -3.10 4.51
C HIS A 39 9.32 -2.04 4.34
N ALA A 40 8.14 -2.40 3.84
CA ALA A 40 7.02 -1.47 3.86
C ALA A 40 6.44 -1.37 5.28
N ASP A 41 6.10 -0.16 5.69
CA ASP A 41 5.49 0.10 7.00
C ASP A 41 3.96 0.06 6.86
N PHE A 42 3.30 -0.77 7.66
CA PHE A 42 1.84 -0.83 7.78
C PHE A 42 1.48 -0.73 9.26
N GLN A 43 0.35 -0.10 9.59
CA GLN A 43 -0.24 -0.14 10.92
C GLN A 43 -1.37 -1.15 11.00
#